data_AF-A0A927PS41-F1
#
_entry.id   AF-A0A927PS41-F1
#
_cell.length_a   1.000
_cell.length_b   1.000
_cell.length_c   1.000
_cell.angle_alpha   90.00
_cell.angle_beta   90.00
_cell.angle_gamma   90.00
#
_symmetry.space_group_name_H-M   'P 1'
#
loop_
_entity.id
_entity.type
_entity.pdbx_description
1 polymer ?
#
loop_
_entity_poly.entity_id
_entity_poly.type
_entity_poly.pdbx_seq_one_letter_code
_entity_poly.pdbx_strand_id
1 'polypeptide(L)'
;MNSFGEALVEGYQPLMPALALPDPKDVHVLAAAIHGRADAIVTYNLKDFPVDVAARHGIEVKHPDDFIVNVIDLDTAKELTAIGSQRRQFRNPAVTAEDYLDRFRKSGLVQASHRLQPLAELF
;
A
#
# COMPACT_ATOMS: atom_id res chain seq x y z
N MET A 1 -19.11 8.76 -9.17
CA MET A 1 -18.06 7.73 -9.13
C MET A 1 -17.57 7.69 -7.70
N ASN A 2 -18.03 6.71 -6.91
CA ASN A 2 -17.51 6.48 -5.56
C ASN A 2 -16.48 5.35 -5.68
N SER A 3 -15.26 5.69 -6.13
CA SER A 3 -14.26 4.70 -6.56
C SER A 3 -13.81 3.75 -5.45
N PHE A 4 -14.12 4.06 -4.19
CA PHE A 4 -13.71 3.28 -3.01
C PHE A 4 -14.81 3.29 -1.93
N GLY A 5 -16.04 2.93 -2.29
CA GLY A 5 -17.19 3.01 -1.38
C GLY A 5 -17.04 2.22 -0.08
N GLU A 6 -16.32 1.10 -0.10
CA GLU A 6 -16.04 0.27 1.08
C GLU A 6 -14.78 0.69 1.85
N ALA A 7 -13.99 1.62 1.32
CA ALA A 7 -12.77 2.08 2.00
C ALA A 7 -13.04 3.19 3.03
N LEU A 8 -14.26 3.73 3.08
CA LEU A 8 -14.63 4.78 4.02
C LEU A 8 -14.87 4.16 5.40
N VAL A 9 -14.03 4.53 6.36
CA VAL A 9 -14.20 4.19 7.77
C VAL A 9 -14.70 5.43 8.52
N GLU A 10 -15.88 5.32 9.12
CA GLU A 10 -16.48 6.37 9.96
C GLU A 10 -16.58 5.90 11.42
N GLY A 11 -16.84 6.81 12.35
CA GLY A 11 -17.09 6.45 13.76
C GLY A 11 -15.86 6.08 14.59
N TYR A 12 -14.65 6.24 14.05
CA TYR A 12 -13.39 5.95 14.76
C TYR A 12 -12.97 7.04 15.76
N GLN A 13 -13.56 8.23 15.70
CA GLN A 13 -13.18 9.40 16.49
C GLN A 13 -13.12 9.15 18.01
N PRO A 14 -14.03 8.38 18.63
CA PRO A 14 -13.96 8.07 20.06
C PRO A 14 -12.71 7.31 20.51
N LEU A 15 -12.00 6.63 19.59
CA LEU A 15 -10.76 5.92 19.89
C LEU A 15 -9.55 6.87 19.99
N MET A 16 -9.60 8.01 19.30
CA MET A 16 -8.43 8.90 19.14
C MET A 16 -7.83 9.37 20.48
N PRO A 17 -8.61 9.76 21.52
CA PRO A 17 -8.03 10.23 22.78
C PRO A 17 -7.24 9.16 23.55
N ALA A 18 -7.43 7.87 23.25
CA ALA A 18 -6.74 6.75 23.90
C ALA A 18 -5.46 6.33 23.16
N LEU A 19 -5.18 6.94 22.00
CA LEU A 19 -4.06 6.59 21.13
C LEU A 19 -3.02 7.71 21.14
N ALA A 20 -1.75 7.33 21.07
CA ALA A 20 -0.64 8.27 20.96
C ALA A 20 0.33 7.78 19.88
N LEU A 21 0.63 8.67 18.94
CA LEU A 21 1.66 8.48 17.91
C LEU A 21 2.66 9.64 17.97
N PRO A 22 3.87 9.47 17.40
CA PRO A 22 4.86 10.54 17.29
C PRO A 22 4.31 11.79 16.59
N ASP A 23 3.52 11.62 15.52
CA ASP A 23 2.74 12.71 14.91
C ASP A 23 1.27 12.65 15.37
N PRO A 24 0.79 13.63 16.16
CA PRO A 24 -0.62 13.71 16.56
C PRO A 24 -1.59 13.76 15.38
N LYS A 25 -1.14 14.25 14.21
CA LYS A 25 -1.97 14.31 13.01
C LYS A 25 -2.24 12.94 12.43
N ASP A 26 -1.46 11.91 12.74
CA ASP A 26 -1.64 10.56 12.18
C ASP A 26 -2.49 9.65 13.07
N VAL A 27 -2.86 10.11 14.28
CA VAL A 27 -3.70 9.33 15.21
C VAL A 27 -5.02 8.89 14.58
N HIS A 28 -5.60 9.70 13.69
CA HIS A 28 -6.84 9.34 12.99
C HIS A 28 -6.66 8.13 12.06
N VAL A 29 -5.49 7.95 11.46
CA VAL A 29 -5.17 6.81 10.58
C VAL A 29 -5.15 5.52 11.39
N LEU A 30 -4.46 5.52 12.54
CA LEU A 30 -4.43 4.37 13.43
C LEU A 30 -5.81 4.07 14.03
N ALA A 31 -6.55 5.10 14.45
CA ALA A 31 -7.92 4.94 14.95
C ALA A 31 -8.85 4.31 13.91
N ALA A 32 -8.77 4.78 12.65
CA ALA A 32 -9.55 4.23 11.55
C ALA A 32 -9.13 2.78 11.24
N ALA A 33 -7.83 2.46 11.23
CA ALA A 33 -7.35 1.11 11.02
C ALA A 33 -7.86 0.14 12.11
N ILE A 34 -7.84 0.56 13.38
CA ILE A 34 -8.37 -0.24 14.50
C ILE A 34 -9.88 -0.43 14.34
N HIS A 35 -10.62 0.65 14.11
CA HIS A 35 -12.07 0.61 14.01
C HIS A 35 -12.54 -0.24 12.82
N GLY A 36 -11.89 -0.05 11.67
CA GLY A 36 -12.13 -0.79 10.43
C GLY A 36 -11.56 -2.20 10.41
N ARG A 37 -10.88 -2.64 11.50
CA ARG A 37 -10.25 -3.96 11.62
C ARG A 37 -9.28 -4.26 10.48
N ALA A 38 -8.48 -3.27 10.10
CA ALA A 38 -7.44 -3.46 9.11
C ALA A 38 -6.32 -4.35 9.68
N ASP A 39 -5.78 -5.25 8.84
CA ASP A 39 -4.64 -6.08 9.22
C ASP A 39 -3.31 -5.31 9.17
N ALA A 40 -3.23 -4.27 8.32
CA ALA A 40 -2.01 -3.49 8.13
C ALA A 40 -2.26 -2.03 7.74
N ILE A 41 -1.32 -1.16 8.13
CA ILE A 41 -1.13 0.18 7.58
C ILE A 41 0.05 0.13 6.61
N VAL A 42 -0.19 0.45 5.35
CA VAL A 42 0.83 0.51 4.30
C VAL A 42 1.21 1.97 4.06
N THR A 43 2.45 2.36 4.40
CA THR A 43 2.88 3.77 4.41
C THR A 43 4.38 3.95 4.18
N TYR A 44 4.76 5.03 3.48
CA TYR A 44 6.16 5.46 3.39
C TYR A 44 6.68 6.04 4.73
N ASN A 45 5.77 6.51 5.59
CA ASN A 45 6.09 7.23 6.82
C ASN A 45 6.17 6.28 8.03
N LEU A 46 6.98 5.23 7.95
CA LEU A 46 7.08 4.20 8.99
C LEU A 46 7.37 4.76 10.40
N LYS A 47 8.17 5.83 10.47
CA LYS A 47 8.53 6.49 11.74
C LYS A 47 7.32 7.08 12.48
N ASP A 48 6.26 7.43 11.76
CA ASP A 48 5.06 8.04 12.34
C ASP A 48 4.11 6.97 12.89
N PHE A 49 4.35 5.70 12.56
CA PHE A 49 3.63 4.53 13.05
C PHE A 49 4.60 3.50 13.66
N PRO A 50 5.12 3.74 14.89
CA PRO A 50 6.01 2.80 15.55
C PRO A 50 5.40 1.40 15.64
N VAL A 51 6.16 0.40 15.21
CA VAL A 51 5.70 -0.99 15.10
C VAL A 51 5.18 -1.52 16.43
N ASP A 52 5.81 -1.16 17.55
CA ASP A 52 5.41 -1.60 18.89
C ASP A 52 4.08 -0.98 19.34
N VAL A 53 3.70 0.19 18.82
CA VAL A 53 2.41 0.83 19.10
C VAL A 53 1.31 0.17 18.27
N ALA A 54 1.52 0.05 16.95
CA ALA A 54 0.53 -0.56 16.05
C ALA A 54 0.29 -2.05 16.38
N ALA A 55 1.34 -2.80 16.70
CA ALA A 55 1.26 -4.24 17.00
C ALA A 55 0.41 -4.55 18.26
N ARG A 56 0.30 -3.62 19.23
CA ARG A 56 -0.59 -3.78 20.39
C ARG A 56 -2.06 -3.88 20.00
N HIS A 57 -2.40 -3.40 18.81
CA HIS A 57 -3.74 -3.45 18.25
C HIS A 57 -3.88 -4.52 17.15
N GLY A 58 -2.86 -5.37 16.95
CA GLY A 58 -2.84 -6.40 15.91
C GLY A 58 -2.63 -5.85 14.50
N ILE A 59 -2.12 -4.62 14.37
CA ILE A 59 -1.92 -3.96 13.08
C ILE A 59 -0.44 -4.01 12.70
N GLU A 60 -0.14 -4.54 11.52
CA GLU A 60 1.20 -4.45 10.93
C GLU A 60 1.43 -3.08 10.30
N VAL A 61 2.67 -2.59 10.31
CA VAL A 61 3.07 -1.38 9.58
C VAL A 61 4.07 -1.79 8.52
N LYS A 62 3.75 -1.57 7.25
CA LYS A 62 4.57 -1.99 6.12
C LYS A 62 4.92 -0.85 5.18
N HIS A 63 6.15 -0.89 4.66
CA HIS A 63 6.52 -0.06 3.52
C HIS A 63 5.75 -0.54 2.27
N PRO A 64 5.32 0.36 1.36
CA PRO A 64 4.60 -0.04 0.15
C PRO A 64 5.38 -1.01 -0.74
N ASP A 65 6.70 -0.84 -0.83
CA ASP A 65 7.57 -1.74 -1.62
C ASP A 65 7.55 -3.17 -1.06
N ASP A 66 7.71 -3.33 0.25
CA ASP A 66 7.62 -4.63 0.92
C ASP A 66 6.23 -5.25 0.78
N PHE A 67 5.17 -4.43 0.90
CA PHE A 67 3.80 -4.89 0.74
C PHE A 67 3.57 -5.47 -0.67
N ILE A 68 3.97 -4.75 -1.72
CA ILE A 68 3.78 -5.19 -3.11
C ILE A 68 4.62 -6.44 -3.40
N VAL A 69 5.86 -6.52 -2.91
CA VAL A 69 6.68 -7.76 -3.04
C VAL A 69 5.96 -8.95 -2.42
N ASN A 70 5.40 -8.80 -1.22
CA ASN A 70 4.64 -9.87 -0.58
C ASN A 70 3.42 -10.31 -1.41
N VAL A 71 2.72 -9.36 -2.04
CA VAL A 71 1.57 -9.67 -2.91
C VAL A 71 2.01 -10.40 -4.19
N ILE A 72 3.11 -9.96 -4.83
CA ILE A 72 3.70 -10.64 -5.99
C ILE A 72 4.07 -12.08 -5.65
N ASP A 73 4.70 -12.29 -4.49
CA ASP A 73 5.15 -13.61 -4.05
C ASP A 73 3.99 -14.52 -3.62
N LEU A 74 2.86 -13.93 -3.20
CA LEU A 74 1.65 -14.67 -2.84
C LEU A 74 0.95 -15.28 -4.05
N ASP A 75 0.79 -14.51 -5.14
CA ASP A 75 0.18 -14.98 -6.38
C ASP A 75 0.69 -14.17 -7.59
N THR A 76 1.84 -14.58 -8.11
CA THR A 76 2.51 -13.88 -9.22
C THR A 76 1.62 -13.80 -10.46
N ALA A 77 0.84 -14.83 -10.76
CA ALA A 77 0.01 -14.85 -11.97
C ALA A 77 -1.12 -13.81 -11.90
N LYS A 78 -1.81 -13.72 -10.75
CA LYS A 78 -2.83 -12.70 -10.54
C LYS A 78 -2.23 -11.30 -10.53
N GLU A 79 -1.08 -11.12 -9.89
CA GLU A 79 -0.45 -9.82 -9.79
C GLU A 79 0.03 -9.31 -11.16
N LEU A 80 0.65 -10.16 -11.99
CA LEU A 80 0.99 -9.80 -13.38
C LEU A 80 -0.25 -9.38 -14.18
N THR A 81 -1.38 -10.07 -13.97
CA THR A 81 -2.64 -9.72 -14.63
C THR A 81 -3.14 -8.34 -14.18
N ALA A 82 -3.08 -8.04 -12.89
CA ALA A 82 -3.49 -6.77 -12.31
C ALA A 82 -2.60 -5.61 -12.77
N ILE A 83 -1.28 -5.76 -12.63
CA ILE A 83 -0.27 -4.77 -13.05
C ILE A 83 -0.37 -4.49 -14.55
N GLY A 84 -0.47 -5.53 -15.38
CA GLY A 84 -0.63 -5.36 -16.82
C GLY A 84 -1.93 -4.63 -17.17
N SER A 85 -3.03 -4.93 -16.45
CA SER A 85 -4.31 -4.24 -16.65
C SER A 85 -4.22 -2.76 -16.26
N GLN A 86 -3.54 -2.44 -15.16
CA GLN A 86 -3.29 -1.07 -14.74
C GLN A 86 -2.40 -0.32 -15.73
N ARG A 87 -1.27 -0.93 -16.16
CA ARG A 87 -0.37 -0.35 -17.16
C ARG A 87 -1.11 0.02 -18.46
N ARG A 88 -1.97 -0.87 -18.96
CA ARG A 88 -2.78 -0.66 -20.18
C ARG A 88 -3.86 0.44 -20.06
N GLN A 89 -4.11 0.98 -18.87
CA GLN A 89 -4.96 2.17 -18.71
C GLN A 89 -4.24 3.45 -19.14
N PHE A 90 -2.90 3.47 -19.09
CA PHE A 90 -2.11 4.59 -19.58
C PHE A 90 -1.96 4.48 -21.10
N ARG A 91 -2.90 5.10 -21.83
CA ARG A 91 -3.02 4.98 -23.29
C ARG A 91 -2.49 6.18 -24.08
N ASN A 92 -2.17 7.29 -23.42
CA ASN A 92 -1.71 8.51 -24.09
C ASN A 92 -0.67 9.27 -23.24
N PRO A 93 0.65 9.03 -23.45
CA PRO A 93 1.22 8.00 -24.32
C PRO A 93 0.98 6.59 -23.78
N ALA A 94 1.03 5.59 -24.65
CA ALA A 94 1.10 4.19 -24.24
C ALA A 94 2.39 3.96 -23.44
N VAL A 95 2.28 3.33 -22.27
CA VAL A 95 3.39 3.11 -21.34
C VAL A 95 3.95 1.70 -21.53
N THR A 96 5.23 1.56 -21.83
CA THR A 96 5.90 0.25 -21.93
C THR A 96 6.04 -0.41 -20.55
N ALA A 97 6.38 -1.70 -20.51
CA ALA A 97 6.67 -2.36 -19.23
C ALA A 97 7.86 -1.69 -18.52
N GLU A 98 8.90 -1.30 -19.28
CA GLU A 98 10.08 -0.60 -18.79
C GLU A 98 9.73 0.76 -18.19
N ASP A 99 8.94 1.57 -18.90
CA ASP A 99 8.46 2.87 -18.43
C ASP A 99 7.67 2.72 -17.12
N TYR A 100 6.89 1.64 -17.02
CA TYR A 100 6.09 1.35 -15.84
C TYR A 100 6.97 0.93 -14.65
N LEU A 101 7.95 0.07 -14.88
CA LEU A 101 8.95 -0.32 -13.87
C LEU A 101 9.80 0.87 -13.41
N ASP A 102 10.07 1.84 -14.28
CA ASP A 102 10.73 3.09 -13.91
C ASP A 102 9.86 3.98 -13.03
N ARG A 103 8.53 3.98 -13.22
CA ARG A 103 7.60 4.67 -12.31
C ARG A 103 7.60 4.03 -10.92
N PHE A 104 7.67 2.70 -10.85
CA PHE A 104 7.83 1.98 -9.58
C PHE A 104 9.10 2.46 -8.86
N ARG A 105 10.26 2.42 -9.54
CA ARG A 105 11.54 2.89 -8.97
C ARG A 105 11.47 4.34 -8.49
N LYS A 106 10.95 5.25 -9.32
CA LYS A 106 10.79 6.68 -8.98
C LYS A 106 9.85 6.93 -7.80
N SER A 107 8.93 6.01 -7.54
CA SER A 107 8.02 6.08 -6.40
C SER A 107 8.57 5.41 -5.15
N GLY A 108 9.77 4.83 -5.20
CA GLY A 108 10.36 4.09 -4.07
C GLY A 108 9.98 2.61 -4.02
N LEU A 109 9.39 2.05 -5.08
CA LEU A 109 9.01 0.64 -5.21
C LEU A 109 10.12 -0.16 -5.94
N VAL A 110 11.35 -0.08 -5.42
CA VAL A 110 12.55 -0.59 -6.10
C VAL A 110 12.60 -2.12 -6.07
N GLN A 111 12.25 -2.74 -4.95
CA GLN A 111 12.25 -4.19 -4.80
C GLN A 111 11.16 -4.84 -5.65
N ALA A 112 9.94 -4.28 -5.64
CA ALA A 112 8.86 -4.72 -6.52
C ALA A 112 9.25 -4.59 -7.99
N SER A 113 9.89 -3.48 -8.39
CA SER A 113 10.39 -3.29 -9.75
C SER A 113 11.41 -4.37 -10.14
N HIS A 114 12.40 -4.65 -9.26
CA HIS A 114 13.36 -5.73 -9.49
C HIS A 114 12.71 -7.10 -9.57
N ARG A 115 11.66 -7.36 -8.77
CA ARG A 115 10.94 -8.64 -8.78
C ARG A 115 10.19 -8.87 -10.08
N LEU A 116 9.64 -7.81 -10.67
CA LEU A 116 8.85 -7.85 -11.90
C LEU A 116 9.68 -7.76 -13.18
N GLN A 117 10.89 -7.18 -13.11
CA GLN A 117 11.74 -6.97 -14.28
C GLN A 117 11.99 -8.22 -15.14
N PRO A 118 12.25 -9.42 -14.57
CA PRO A 118 12.40 -10.65 -15.36
C PRO A 118 11.12 -11.10 -16.08
N LEU A 119 9.97 -10.52 -15.71
CA LEU A 119 8.64 -10.86 -16.19
C LEU A 119 8.03 -9.74 -17.05
N ALA A 120 8.81 -8.73 -17.44
CA ALA A 120 8.34 -7.52 -18.15
C ALA A 120 7.53 -7.82 -19.41
N GLU A 121 7.89 -8.87 -20.14
CA GLU A 121 7.19 -9.31 -21.36
C GLU A 121 5.78 -9.89 -21.10
N LEU A 122 5.42 -10.14 -19.84
CA LEU A 122 4.18 -10.82 -19.45
C LEU A 122 3.04 -9.87 -19.03
N PHE A 123 3.28 -8.56 -18.91
CA PHE A 123 2.27 -7.63 -18.39
C PHE A 123 2.18 -6.31 -19.14
#